data_AF-A0A2V1AWX0-F1
#
_entry.id   AF-A0A2V1AWX0-F1
#
_cell.length_a   1.000
_cell.length_b   1.000
_cell.length_c   1.000
_cell.angle_alpha   90.00
_cell.angle_beta   90.00
_cell.angle_gamma   90.00
#
_symmetry.space_group_name_H-M   'P 1'
#
loop_
_entity.id
_entity.type
_entity.pdbx_description
1 polymer ?
#
loop_
_entity_poly.entity_id
_entity_poly.type
_entity_poly.pdbx_seq_one_letter_code
_entity_poly.pdbx_strand_id
1 'polypeptide(L)'
;MAERNKGTLARLEFDFNMIFGGTMEGSHSGWERLVYEETVKPAAILITRSFYEGMEELSKCCTCVEIFFSQFDNLKKLLVPCLMMNARMVLRSIRKTTFLLELSTVVDDTASIALHPNEIREELIKIEHITDGIRRESCALRTVFSSLDSSLQCYTEVLLGKSILKRQVADSECVIVRRRDLCYQAAEHVLSIPLNGEHQKSFSVMNTKKHLIYLVSLMFAIILVILYRIYKIILG
;
A
#
# COMPACT_ATOMS: atom_id res chain seq x y z
N MET A 1 -46.47 -17.09 -21.25
CA MET A 1 -45.71 -16.16 -20.39
C MET A 1 -44.26 -15.96 -20.85
N ALA A 2 -43.55 -17.00 -21.35
CA ALA A 2 -42.18 -16.86 -21.83
C ALA A 2 -41.99 -15.95 -23.06
N GLU A 3 -42.93 -15.94 -24.01
CA GLU A 3 -42.85 -15.06 -25.19
C GLU A 3 -43.07 -13.58 -24.86
N ARG A 4 -43.93 -13.29 -23.88
CA ARG A 4 -44.18 -11.92 -23.41
C ARG A 4 -42.90 -11.33 -22.80
N ASN A 5 -42.10 -12.14 -22.11
CA ASN A 5 -40.81 -11.72 -21.53
C ASN A 5 -39.71 -11.53 -22.60
N LYS A 6 -39.72 -12.29 -23.70
CA LYS A 6 -38.77 -12.08 -24.82
C LYS A 6 -39.01 -10.74 -25.52
N GLY A 7 -40.29 -10.38 -25.73
CA GLY A 7 -40.65 -9.07 -26.30
C GLY A 7 -40.23 -7.90 -25.41
N THR A 8 -40.35 -8.03 -24.08
CA THR A 8 -39.88 -7.01 -23.14
C THR A 8 -38.36 -6.91 -23.08
N LEU A 9 -37.64 -8.04 -23.20
CA LEU A 9 -36.17 -8.06 -23.19
C LEU A 9 -35.57 -7.40 -24.44
N ALA A 10 -36.11 -7.71 -25.63
CA ALA A 10 -35.66 -7.11 -26.88
C ALA A 10 -35.94 -5.59 -26.91
N ARG A 11 -37.04 -5.16 -26.28
CA ARG A 11 -37.38 -3.75 -26.15
C ARG A 11 -36.48 -3.02 -25.15
N LEU A 12 -36.14 -3.67 -24.03
CA LEU A 12 -35.14 -3.18 -23.08
C LEU A 12 -33.75 -3.06 -23.70
N GLU A 13 -33.34 -4.01 -24.54
CA GLU A 13 -32.07 -3.99 -25.28
C GLU A 13 -32.05 -2.86 -26.33
N PHE A 14 -33.15 -2.65 -27.03
CA PHE A 14 -33.31 -1.51 -27.94
C PHE A 14 -33.25 -0.17 -27.18
N ASP A 15 -33.96 -0.05 -26.06
CA ASP A 15 -33.95 1.16 -25.23
C ASP A 15 -32.55 1.39 -24.60
N PHE A 16 -31.83 0.33 -24.24
CA PHE A 16 -30.44 0.41 -23.77
C PHE A 16 -29.50 0.91 -24.87
N ASN A 17 -29.61 0.36 -26.07
CA ASN A 17 -28.82 0.81 -27.21
C ASN A 17 -29.20 2.22 -27.68
N MET A 18 -30.42 2.69 -27.40
CA MET A 18 -30.81 4.06 -27.72
C MET A 18 -30.33 5.06 -26.65
N ILE A 19 -30.28 4.66 -25.36
CA ILE A 19 -29.80 5.51 -24.25
C ILE A 19 -28.26 5.52 -24.16
N PHE A 20 -27.61 4.39 -24.43
CA PHE A 20 -26.16 4.21 -24.29
C PHE A 20 -25.42 3.96 -25.61
N GLY A 21 -26.11 3.65 -26.70
CA GLY A 21 -25.52 3.39 -28.03
C GLY A 21 -25.52 4.60 -28.98
N GLY A 22 -25.97 5.77 -28.51
CA GLY A 22 -25.66 7.04 -29.17
C GLY A 22 -24.18 7.35 -28.91
N THR A 23 -23.38 7.31 -29.98
CA THR A 23 -21.94 7.65 -30.05
C THR A 23 -21.49 8.60 -28.96
N MET A 24 -21.09 8.04 -27.82
CA MET A 24 -20.21 8.72 -26.90
C MET A 24 -18.88 8.81 -27.63
N GLU A 25 -18.47 10.01 -28.01
CA GLU A 25 -17.07 10.33 -28.32
C GLU A 25 -16.19 10.19 -27.06
N GLY A 26 -16.34 9.09 -26.32
CA GLY A 26 -15.29 8.59 -25.44
C GLY A 26 -14.36 7.83 -26.37
N SER A 27 -13.24 8.47 -26.74
CA SER A 27 -12.12 7.89 -27.48
C SER A 27 -12.19 6.36 -27.54
N HIS A 28 -12.85 5.81 -28.57
CA HIS A 28 -12.73 4.40 -28.89
C HIS A 28 -11.27 4.25 -29.22
N SER A 29 -10.49 3.77 -28.26
CA SER A 29 -9.04 3.81 -28.31
C SER A 29 -8.50 2.89 -29.40
N GLY A 30 -9.39 2.22 -30.15
CA GLY A 30 -9.08 1.36 -31.29
C GLY A 30 -8.68 -0.04 -30.86
N TRP A 31 -8.45 -0.25 -29.56
CA TRP A 31 -7.98 -1.51 -29.00
C TRP A 31 -9.02 -2.61 -29.13
N GLU A 32 -10.32 -2.30 -29.15
CA GLU A 32 -11.37 -3.30 -29.37
C GLU A 32 -11.33 -3.90 -30.79
N ARG A 33 -10.57 -3.30 -31.70
CA ARG A 33 -10.38 -3.76 -33.09
C ARG A 33 -9.02 -4.44 -33.31
N LEU A 34 -8.15 -4.46 -32.31
CA LEU A 34 -6.83 -5.06 -32.39
C LEU A 34 -6.90 -6.55 -32.04
N VAL A 35 -6.06 -7.34 -32.68
CA VAL A 35 -5.90 -8.78 -32.40
C VAL A 35 -5.33 -8.94 -30.98
N TYR A 36 -6.03 -9.71 -30.13
CA TYR A 36 -5.76 -9.77 -28.70
C TYR A 36 -4.40 -10.41 -28.40
N GLU A 37 -4.15 -11.62 -28.90
CA GLU A 37 -2.93 -12.42 -28.67
C GLU A 37 -1.70 -11.78 -29.33
N GLU A 38 -1.87 -11.16 -30.50
CA GLU A 38 -0.73 -10.60 -31.26
C GLU A 38 -0.37 -9.18 -30.84
N THR A 39 -1.35 -8.37 -30.39
CA THR A 39 -1.13 -6.93 -30.16
C THR A 39 -1.42 -6.52 -28.73
N VAL A 40 -2.63 -6.78 -28.22
CA VAL A 40 -3.07 -6.25 -26.91
C VAL A 40 -2.32 -6.91 -25.77
N LYS A 41 -2.22 -8.24 -25.80
CA LYS A 41 -1.61 -9.06 -24.75
C LYS A 41 -0.10 -8.83 -24.65
N PRO A 42 0.71 -8.82 -25.73
CA PRO A 42 2.13 -8.47 -25.63
C PRO A 42 2.37 -7.06 -25.07
N ALA A 43 1.56 -6.08 -25.46
CA ALA A 43 1.64 -4.72 -24.90
C ALA A 43 1.30 -4.70 -23.40
N ALA A 44 0.24 -5.39 -22.99
CA ALA A 44 -0.14 -5.52 -21.59
C ALA A 44 0.95 -6.22 -20.76
N ILE A 45 1.56 -7.29 -21.28
CA ILE A 45 2.67 -7.99 -20.62
C ILE A 45 3.86 -7.03 -20.46
N LEU A 46 4.22 -6.28 -21.51
CA LEU A 46 5.34 -5.34 -21.47
C LEU A 46 5.12 -4.26 -20.39
N ILE A 47 3.93 -3.65 -20.35
CA ILE A 47 3.57 -2.64 -19.35
C ILE A 47 3.61 -3.24 -17.95
N THR A 48 3.02 -4.42 -17.77
CA THR A 48 2.92 -5.07 -16.46
C THR A 48 4.30 -5.50 -15.94
N ARG A 49 5.19 -5.99 -16.80
CA ARG A 49 6.58 -6.32 -16.45
C ARG A 49 7.41 -5.07 -16.12
N SER A 50 7.29 -4.02 -16.91
CA SER A 50 7.98 -2.74 -16.63
C SER A 50 7.55 -2.17 -15.28
N PHE A 51 6.25 -2.25 -14.97
CA PHE A 51 5.73 -1.82 -13.68
C PHE A 51 6.18 -2.73 -12.53
N TYR A 52 6.28 -4.04 -12.76
CA TYR A 52 6.84 -4.98 -11.78
C TYR A 52 8.28 -4.62 -11.40
N GLU A 53 9.15 -4.39 -12.39
CA GLU A 53 10.55 -4.02 -12.18
C GLU A 53 10.67 -2.68 -11.42
N GLY A 54 9.90 -1.67 -11.84
CA GLY A 54 9.86 -0.38 -11.15
C GLY A 54 9.39 -0.50 -9.69
N MET A 55 8.39 -1.34 -9.44
CA MET A 55 7.90 -1.60 -8.08
C MET A 55 8.87 -2.41 -7.22
N GLU A 56 9.65 -3.33 -7.80
CA GLU A 56 10.72 -4.02 -7.07
C GLU A 56 11.79 -3.04 -6.62
N GLU A 57 12.20 -2.14 -7.50
CA GLU A 57 13.21 -1.14 -7.17
C GLU A 57 12.71 -0.14 -6.12
N LEU A 58 11.44 0.29 -6.24
CA LEU A 58 10.78 1.09 -5.19
C LEU A 58 10.76 0.36 -3.84
N SER A 59 10.42 -0.93 -3.83
CA SER A 59 10.38 -1.75 -2.62
C SER A 59 11.77 -1.87 -1.96
N LYS A 60 12.84 -2.04 -2.75
CA LYS A 60 14.22 -2.03 -2.24
C LYS A 60 14.58 -0.66 -1.67
N CYS A 61 14.26 0.42 -2.38
CA CYS A 61 14.49 1.79 -1.92
C CYS A 61 13.79 2.06 -0.59
N CYS A 62 12.49 1.73 -0.48
CA CYS A 62 11.73 1.86 0.77
C CYS A 62 12.34 1.02 1.89
N THR A 63 12.83 -0.19 1.60
CA THR A 63 13.53 -1.04 2.59
C THR A 63 14.81 -0.37 3.09
N CYS A 64 15.63 0.20 2.20
CA CYS A 64 16.84 0.93 2.58
C CYS A 64 16.49 2.15 3.45
N VAL A 65 15.44 2.90 3.09
CA VAL A 65 14.95 4.03 3.89
C VAL A 65 14.49 3.59 5.27
N GLU A 66 13.70 2.50 5.37
CA GLU A 66 13.27 1.95 6.66
C GLU A 66 14.44 1.52 7.53
N ILE A 67 15.43 0.81 6.96
CA ILE A 67 16.63 0.37 7.68
C ILE A 67 17.42 1.59 8.17
N PHE A 68 17.64 2.59 7.31
CA PHE A 68 18.33 3.81 7.69
C PHE A 68 17.59 4.55 8.80
N PHE A 69 16.27 4.75 8.66
CA PHE A 69 15.45 5.51 9.61
C PHE A 69 15.28 4.76 10.94
N SER A 70 15.35 3.42 10.93
CA SER A 70 15.25 2.60 12.13
C SER A 70 16.36 2.86 13.16
N GLN A 71 17.51 3.40 12.72
CA GLN A 71 18.64 3.74 13.58
C GLN A 71 18.46 5.09 14.30
N PHE A 72 17.45 5.89 13.93
CA PHE A 72 17.26 7.24 14.43
C PHE A 72 15.81 7.47 14.85
N ASP A 73 15.54 7.60 16.16
CA ASP A 73 14.18 7.75 16.71
C ASP A 73 13.40 8.95 16.14
N ASN A 74 14.10 10.02 15.80
CA ASN A 74 13.55 11.20 15.15
C ASN A 74 13.14 10.94 13.70
N LEU A 75 13.93 10.17 12.94
CA LEU A 75 13.62 9.84 11.55
C LEU A 75 12.55 8.74 11.45
N LYS A 76 12.52 7.78 12.38
CA LYS A 76 11.51 6.72 12.40
C LYS A 76 10.08 7.25 12.33
N LYS A 77 9.82 8.42 12.94
CA LYS A 77 8.51 9.10 12.92
C LYS A 77 8.11 9.64 11.54
N LEU A 78 9.09 9.82 10.64
CA LEU A 78 8.88 10.25 9.27
C LEU A 78 8.55 9.08 8.33
N LEU A 79 8.62 7.82 8.78
CA LEU A 79 8.21 6.70 7.95
C LEU A 79 6.71 6.74 7.67
N VAL A 80 6.34 6.57 6.40
CA VAL A 80 4.94 6.48 5.99
C VAL A 80 4.36 5.15 6.49
N PRO A 81 3.29 5.17 7.32
CA PRO A 81 2.68 3.94 7.81
C PRO A 81 2.18 3.05 6.68
N CYS A 82 2.36 1.74 6.84
CA CYS A 82 1.84 0.71 5.92
C CYS A 82 2.37 0.77 4.48
N LEU A 83 3.34 1.65 4.16
CA LEU A 83 3.86 1.80 2.80
C LEU A 83 4.47 0.50 2.26
N MET A 84 5.34 -0.15 3.04
CA MET A 84 5.95 -1.41 2.63
C MET A 84 4.97 -2.57 2.52
N MET A 85 3.97 -2.62 3.40
CA MET A 85 2.90 -3.62 3.31
C MET A 85 2.14 -3.46 1.99
N ASN A 86 1.74 -2.23 1.65
CA ASN A 86 1.02 -1.92 0.42
C ASN A 86 1.88 -2.16 -0.83
N ALA A 87 3.17 -1.79 -0.81
CA ALA A 87 4.10 -2.05 -1.91
C ALA A 87 4.23 -3.56 -2.22
N ARG A 88 4.32 -4.41 -1.18
CA ARG A 88 4.34 -5.88 -1.34
C ARG A 88 3.03 -6.44 -1.89
N MET A 89 1.89 -5.87 -1.48
CA MET A 89 0.58 -6.26 -2.02
C MET A 89 0.47 -5.93 -3.51
N VAL A 90 0.92 -4.74 -3.90
CA VAL A 90 0.98 -4.32 -5.32
C VAL A 90 1.88 -5.26 -6.12
N LEU A 91 3.10 -5.53 -5.65
CA LEU A 91 4.02 -6.49 -6.30
C LEU A 91 3.39 -7.88 -6.51
N ARG A 92 2.73 -8.41 -5.48
CA ARG A 92 2.04 -9.71 -5.57
C ARG A 92 0.92 -9.67 -6.60
N SER A 93 0.16 -8.58 -6.68
CA SER A 93 -0.96 -8.43 -7.61
C SER A 93 -0.49 -8.30 -9.06
N ILE A 94 0.57 -7.52 -9.30
CA ILE A 94 1.21 -7.41 -10.62
C ILE A 94 1.72 -8.77 -11.06
N ARG A 95 2.45 -9.50 -10.20
CA ARG A 95 2.99 -10.82 -10.54
C ARG A 95 1.92 -11.81 -10.96
N LYS A 96 0.79 -11.83 -10.26
CA LYS A 96 -0.36 -12.66 -10.65
C LYS A 96 -0.98 -12.21 -11.97
N THR A 97 -1.10 -10.90 -12.19
CA THR A 97 -1.61 -10.34 -13.45
C THR A 97 -0.72 -10.74 -14.61
N THR A 98 0.61 -10.65 -14.47
CA THR A 98 1.57 -11.11 -15.46
C THR A 98 1.37 -12.60 -15.77
N PHE A 99 1.26 -13.44 -14.73
CA PHE A 99 1.01 -14.88 -14.92
C PHE A 99 -0.29 -15.14 -15.71
N LEU A 100 -1.37 -14.45 -15.38
CA LEU A 100 -2.65 -14.59 -16.10
C LEU A 100 -2.54 -14.14 -17.56
N LEU A 101 -1.80 -13.06 -17.82
CA LEU A 101 -1.55 -12.55 -19.17
C LEU A 101 -0.60 -13.46 -19.96
N GLU A 102 0.20 -14.33 -19.34
CA GLU A 102 1.08 -15.25 -20.05
C GLU A 102 0.36 -16.53 -20.53
N LEU A 103 -0.85 -16.80 -20.03
CA LEU A 103 -1.66 -17.96 -20.45
C LEU A 103 -2.13 -17.76 -21.89
N SER A 104 -1.89 -18.73 -22.79
CA SER A 104 -2.38 -18.71 -24.17
C SER A 104 -3.91 -18.76 -24.23
N THR A 105 -4.53 -18.05 -25.17
CA THR A 105 -5.97 -18.13 -25.42
C THR A 105 -6.25 -18.22 -26.93
N VAL A 106 -7.42 -18.74 -27.29
CA VAL A 106 -7.85 -18.92 -28.69
C VAL A 106 -8.78 -17.76 -29.13
N VAL A 107 -8.70 -16.60 -28.45
CA VAL A 107 -9.65 -15.48 -28.60
C VAL A 107 -9.71 -14.95 -30.04
N ASP A 108 -8.62 -15.03 -30.80
CA ASP A 108 -8.53 -14.49 -32.16
C ASP A 108 -8.85 -15.51 -33.27
N ASP A 109 -8.90 -16.81 -32.97
CA ASP A 109 -9.21 -17.85 -33.98
C ASP A 109 -10.69 -18.20 -33.96
N THR A 110 -11.51 -17.34 -34.58
CA THR A 110 -12.96 -17.54 -34.66
C THR A 110 -13.38 -18.68 -35.59
N ALA A 111 -12.47 -19.18 -36.44
CA ALA A 111 -12.77 -20.19 -37.45
C ALA A 111 -12.78 -21.62 -36.88
N SER A 112 -11.95 -21.89 -35.87
CA SER A 112 -11.94 -23.17 -35.15
C SER A 112 -13.16 -23.36 -34.22
N ILE A 113 -13.88 -22.27 -33.91
CA ILE A 113 -15.06 -22.27 -33.03
C ILE A 113 -16.25 -23.04 -33.64
N ALA A 114 -16.30 -23.24 -34.96
CA ALA A 114 -17.40 -23.98 -35.58
C ALA A 114 -17.24 -25.52 -35.54
N LEU A 115 -16.03 -26.03 -35.27
CA LEU A 115 -15.66 -27.43 -35.57
C LEU A 115 -15.60 -28.34 -34.33
N HIS A 116 -15.31 -27.83 -33.12
CA HIS A 116 -15.09 -28.66 -31.91
C HIS A 116 -15.76 -28.09 -30.63
N PRO A 117 -17.07 -28.31 -30.42
CA PRO A 117 -17.87 -27.68 -29.34
C PRO A 117 -17.35 -27.89 -27.91
N ASN A 118 -16.76 -29.05 -27.60
CA ASN A 118 -16.28 -29.37 -26.25
C ASN A 118 -14.95 -28.70 -25.93
N GLU A 119 -14.02 -28.63 -26.89
CA GLU A 119 -12.72 -27.96 -26.72
C GLU A 119 -12.90 -26.44 -26.56
N ILE A 120 -13.88 -25.87 -27.26
CA ILE A 120 -14.26 -24.46 -27.14
C ILE A 120 -14.81 -24.15 -25.76
N ARG A 121 -15.60 -25.05 -25.17
CA ARG A 121 -16.13 -24.86 -23.82
C ARG A 121 -15.00 -24.74 -22.81
N GLU A 122 -13.97 -25.56 -22.92
CA GLU A 122 -12.80 -25.51 -22.03
C GLU A 122 -12.00 -24.21 -22.22
N GLU A 123 -11.80 -23.77 -23.46
CA GLU A 123 -11.12 -22.51 -23.77
C GLU A 123 -11.93 -21.28 -23.33
N LEU A 124 -13.26 -21.29 -23.45
CA LEU A 124 -14.14 -20.23 -22.93
C LEU A 124 -14.07 -20.16 -21.39
N ILE A 125 -14.07 -21.30 -20.70
CA ILE A 125 -13.89 -21.36 -19.24
C ILE A 125 -12.53 -20.78 -18.85
N LYS A 126 -11.48 -21.05 -19.63
CA LYS A 126 -10.14 -20.50 -19.41
C LYS A 126 -10.11 -18.98 -19.60
N ILE A 127 -10.73 -18.46 -20.66
CA ILE A 127 -10.86 -17.01 -20.91
C ILE A 127 -11.63 -16.33 -19.77
N GLU A 128 -12.74 -16.93 -19.34
CA GLU A 128 -13.52 -16.45 -18.19
C GLU A 128 -12.66 -16.41 -16.93
N HIS A 129 -11.91 -17.49 -16.65
CA HIS A 129 -11.00 -17.56 -15.50
C HIS A 129 -9.92 -16.46 -15.53
N ILE A 130 -9.32 -16.21 -16.70
CA ILE A 130 -8.32 -15.15 -16.88
C ILE A 130 -8.94 -13.79 -16.64
N THR A 131 -10.09 -13.52 -17.27
CA THR A 131 -10.82 -12.24 -17.16
C THR A 131 -11.23 -11.96 -15.71
N ASP A 132 -11.78 -12.96 -15.02
CA ASP A 132 -12.13 -12.86 -13.61
C ASP A 132 -10.91 -12.74 -12.70
N GLY A 133 -9.79 -13.38 -13.05
CA GLY A 133 -8.52 -13.19 -12.39
C GLY A 133 -8.05 -11.74 -12.46
N ILE A 134 -8.01 -11.17 -13.66
CA ILE A 134 -7.62 -9.77 -13.89
C ILE A 134 -8.57 -8.81 -13.18
N ARG A 135 -9.88 -9.06 -13.23
CA ARG A 135 -10.90 -8.25 -12.52
C ARG A 135 -10.69 -8.26 -11.00
N ARG A 136 -10.40 -9.42 -10.42
CA ARG A 136 -10.10 -9.56 -8.98
C ARG A 136 -8.85 -8.79 -8.59
N GLU A 137 -7.77 -8.92 -9.35
CA GLU A 137 -6.51 -8.20 -9.07
C GLU A 137 -6.66 -6.69 -9.27
N SER A 138 -7.42 -6.24 -10.28
CA SER A 138 -7.79 -4.82 -10.45
C SER A 138 -8.54 -4.26 -9.25
N CYS A 139 -9.51 -5.01 -8.71
CA CYS A 139 -10.24 -4.63 -7.49
C CYS A 139 -9.31 -4.55 -6.26
N ALA A 140 -8.38 -5.52 -6.13
CA ALA A 140 -7.39 -5.51 -5.06
C ALA A 140 -6.47 -4.29 -5.15
N LEU A 141 -5.95 -3.96 -6.34
CA LEU A 141 -5.13 -2.77 -6.57
C LEU A 141 -5.88 -1.47 -6.27
N ARG A 142 -7.16 -1.38 -6.66
CA ARG A 142 -8.00 -0.22 -6.34
C ARG A 142 -8.19 -0.04 -4.83
N THR A 143 -8.38 -1.14 -4.11
CA THR A 143 -8.51 -1.13 -2.64
C THR A 143 -7.21 -0.70 -1.96
N VAL A 144 -6.07 -1.20 -2.44
CA VAL A 144 -4.75 -0.77 -1.94
C VAL A 144 -4.53 0.71 -2.22
N PHE A 145 -4.87 1.18 -3.42
CA PHE A 145 -4.77 2.59 -3.78
C PHE A 145 -5.61 3.49 -2.86
N SER A 146 -6.89 3.17 -2.65
CA SER A 146 -7.76 3.97 -1.78
C SER A 146 -7.25 4.00 -0.33
N SER A 147 -6.79 2.86 0.18
CA SER A 147 -6.22 2.76 1.53
C SER A 147 -4.94 3.58 1.68
N LEU A 148 -4.02 3.45 0.71
CA LEU A 148 -2.76 4.18 0.71
C LEU A 148 -2.97 5.69 0.57
N ASP A 149 -3.87 6.13 -0.32
CA ASP A 149 -4.12 7.55 -0.52
C ASP A 149 -4.69 8.21 0.73
N SER A 150 -5.70 7.60 1.38
CA SER A 150 -6.22 8.09 2.66
C SER A 150 -5.16 8.13 3.75
N SER A 151 -4.31 7.09 3.85
CA SER A 151 -3.17 7.06 4.79
C SER A 151 -2.19 8.20 4.52
N LEU A 152 -1.85 8.44 3.25
CA LEU A 152 -0.93 9.50 2.86
C LEU A 152 -1.51 10.90 3.05
N GLN A 153 -2.81 11.10 2.84
CA GLN A 153 -3.48 12.37 3.12
C GLN A 153 -3.39 12.70 4.62
N CYS A 154 -3.75 11.75 5.49
CA CYS A 154 -3.64 11.91 6.94
C CYS A 154 -2.18 12.14 7.39
N TYR A 155 -1.25 11.35 6.84
CA TYR A 155 0.19 11.54 7.08
C TYR A 155 0.65 12.95 6.69
N THR A 156 0.22 13.45 5.52
CA THR A 156 0.56 14.79 5.02
C THR A 156 0.01 15.87 5.95
N GLU A 157 -1.27 15.79 6.32
CA GLU A 157 -1.91 16.78 7.18
C GLU A 157 -1.26 16.85 8.57
N VAL A 158 -1.04 15.69 9.20
CA VAL A 158 -0.55 15.60 10.58
C VAL A 158 0.96 15.86 10.65
N LEU A 159 1.75 15.17 9.82
CA LEU A 159 3.20 15.27 9.90
C LEU A 159 3.69 16.53 9.18
N LEU A 160 3.41 16.66 7.88
CA LEU A 160 3.94 17.78 7.10
C LEU A 160 3.26 19.09 7.49
N GLY A 161 1.93 19.10 7.60
CA GLY A 161 1.15 20.29 7.96
C GLY A 161 1.38 20.72 9.41
N LYS A 162 0.87 19.93 10.37
CA LYS A 162 0.86 20.32 11.79
C LYS A 162 2.23 20.25 12.45
N SER A 163 3.03 19.21 12.16
CA SER A 163 4.28 18.97 12.89
C SER A 163 5.47 19.74 12.31
N ILE A 164 5.59 19.82 10.99
CA ILE A 164 6.73 20.47 10.30
C ILE A 164 6.42 21.93 9.95
N LEU A 165 5.41 22.16 9.12
CA LEU A 165 5.05 23.49 8.62
C LEU A 165 4.27 24.33 9.66
N LYS A 166 3.82 23.71 10.75
CA LYS A 166 3.06 24.33 11.85
C LYS A 166 1.84 25.12 11.37
N ARG A 167 1.20 24.66 10.29
CA ARG A 167 0.01 25.26 9.70
C ARG A 167 -1.05 24.20 9.38
N GLN A 168 -2.30 24.65 9.31
CA GLN A 168 -3.37 23.79 8.81
C GLN A 168 -3.26 23.72 7.28
N VAL A 169 -3.26 22.48 6.76
CA VAL A 169 -3.21 22.20 5.33
C VAL A 169 -4.62 21.79 4.90
N ALA A 170 -5.14 22.37 3.82
CA ALA A 170 -6.44 21.99 3.30
C ALA A 170 -6.40 20.61 2.61
N ASP A 171 -7.49 19.85 2.67
CA ASP A 171 -7.58 18.52 2.04
C ASP A 171 -7.24 18.55 0.54
N SER A 172 -7.59 19.65 -0.14
CA SER A 172 -7.28 19.86 -1.57
C SER A 172 -5.78 19.96 -1.87
N GLU A 173 -4.94 20.28 -0.88
CA GLU A 173 -3.48 20.32 -1.00
C GLU A 173 -2.85 18.95 -0.69
N CYS A 174 -3.57 18.07 0.03
CA CYS A 174 -3.12 16.72 0.37
C CYS A 174 -3.27 15.71 -0.79
N VAL A 175 -3.83 16.10 -1.93
CA VAL A 175 -4.02 15.25 -3.12
C VAL A 175 -2.68 14.96 -3.82
N ILE A 176 -2.54 13.77 -4.43
CA ILE A 176 -1.30 13.22 -5.02
C ILE A 176 -0.37 14.25 -5.69
N VAL A 177 -0.88 15.08 -6.60
CA VAL A 177 -0.05 16.04 -7.36
C VAL A 177 0.41 17.22 -6.49
N ARG A 178 -0.51 17.82 -5.72
CA ARG A 178 -0.24 19.00 -4.89
C ARG A 178 0.56 18.67 -3.62
N ARG A 179 0.44 17.44 -3.13
CA ARG A 179 1.19 16.92 -1.98
C ARG A 179 2.71 17.05 -2.20
N ARG A 180 3.17 16.95 -3.45
CA ARG A 180 4.58 17.13 -3.79
C ARG A 180 5.09 18.53 -3.39
N ASP A 181 4.28 19.56 -3.61
CA ASP A 181 4.64 20.94 -3.30
C ASP A 181 4.73 21.16 -1.78
N LEU A 182 3.85 20.50 -1.01
CA LEU A 182 3.93 20.49 0.46
C LEU A 182 5.19 19.77 0.96
N CYS A 183 5.58 18.66 0.34
CA CYS A 183 6.84 17.99 0.65
C CYS A 183 8.04 18.91 0.39
N TYR A 184 8.04 19.67 -0.71
CA TYR A 184 9.10 20.64 -1.01
C TYR A 184 9.15 21.77 0.03
N GLN A 185 8.00 22.37 0.35
CA GLN A 185 7.94 23.40 1.40
C GLN A 185 8.41 22.86 2.75
N ALA A 186 8.01 21.64 3.11
CA ALA A 186 8.45 21.00 4.34
C ALA A 186 9.97 20.77 4.36
N ALA A 187 10.56 20.37 3.22
CA ALA A 187 12.00 20.21 3.09
C ALA A 187 12.75 21.54 3.23
N GLU A 188 12.24 22.63 2.68
CA GLU A 188 12.81 23.98 2.85
C GLU A 188 12.73 24.46 4.31
N HIS A 189 11.65 24.13 5.00
CA HIS A 189 11.43 24.53 6.39
C HIS A 189 12.30 23.76 7.39
N VAL A 190 12.77 22.57 7.01
CA VAL A 190 13.64 21.71 7.81
C VAL A 190 15.09 21.86 7.32
N LEU A 191 15.75 22.92 7.79
CA LEU A 191 17.15 23.25 7.44
C LEU A 191 18.13 22.08 7.67
N SER A 192 17.90 21.28 8.72
CA SER A 192 18.61 20.02 8.97
C SER A 192 17.87 19.22 10.03
N ILE A 193 17.78 17.89 9.87
CA ILE A 193 17.39 17.00 10.96
C ILE A 193 18.69 16.49 11.60
N PRO A 194 18.95 16.79 12.88
CA PRO A 194 20.16 16.27 13.52
C PRO A 194 20.11 14.74 13.54
N LEU A 195 21.03 14.10 12.82
CA LEU A 195 21.27 12.65 12.89
C LEU A 195 21.92 12.24 14.20
N ASN A 196 22.45 13.22 14.94
CA ASN A 196 22.63 13.10 16.37
C ASN A 196 21.24 13.11 16.97
N GLY A 197 20.53 11.97 16.88
CA GLY A 197 19.78 11.57 18.05
C GLY A 197 20.82 11.64 19.15
N GLU A 198 20.72 12.64 20.03
CA GLU A 198 21.35 12.48 21.31
C GLU A 198 21.00 11.04 21.68
N HIS A 199 22.00 10.19 21.76
CA HIS A 199 21.98 9.25 22.82
C HIS A 199 21.93 10.10 24.12
N GLN A 200 20.81 10.77 24.40
CA GLN A 200 19.97 10.28 25.46
C GLN A 200 19.88 8.76 25.22
N LYS A 201 20.97 8.04 25.58
CA LYS A 201 20.96 7.26 26.80
C LYS A 201 19.87 7.91 27.61
N SER A 202 18.65 7.40 27.44
CA SER A 202 17.76 7.33 28.56
C SER A 202 18.73 6.93 29.67
N PHE A 203 18.98 7.87 30.58
CA PHE A 203 19.34 7.48 31.92
C PHE A 203 18.21 6.56 32.25
N SER A 204 18.44 5.28 31.96
CA SER A 204 17.39 4.32 31.72
C SER A 204 16.66 4.33 33.03
N VAL A 205 15.43 4.86 33.02
CA VAL A 205 14.65 4.99 34.25
C VAL A 205 14.50 3.60 34.88
N MET A 206 14.67 2.54 34.09
CA MET A 206 14.83 1.15 34.53
C MET A 206 16.18 0.82 35.20
N ASN A 207 17.33 1.29 34.68
CA ASN A 207 18.63 1.08 35.32
C ASN A 207 18.83 1.98 36.55
N THR A 208 18.38 3.24 36.53
CA THR A 208 18.41 4.11 37.72
C THR A 208 17.50 3.58 38.81
N LYS A 209 16.31 3.03 38.48
CA LYS A 209 15.46 2.32 39.46
C LYS A 209 16.19 1.15 40.11
N LYS A 210 16.91 0.32 39.35
CA LYS A 210 17.69 -0.80 39.92
C LYS A 210 18.79 -0.29 40.87
N HIS A 211 19.59 0.69 40.46
CA HIS A 211 20.64 1.26 41.31
C HIS A 211 20.08 1.98 42.53
N LEU A 212 18.93 2.65 42.41
CA LEU A 212 18.23 3.31 43.52
C LEU A 212 17.67 2.29 44.51
N ILE A 213 17.12 1.16 44.05
CA ILE A 213 16.70 0.05 44.92
C ILE A 213 17.90 -0.54 45.67
N TYR A 214 19.03 -0.77 44.99
CA TYR A 214 20.25 -1.25 45.66
C TYR A 214 20.78 -0.27 46.71
N LEU A 215 20.73 1.04 46.41
CA LEU A 215 21.16 2.08 47.34
C LEU A 215 20.25 2.17 48.57
N VAL A 216 18.93 2.12 48.38
CA VAL A 216 17.95 2.10 49.48
C VAL A 216 18.10 0.84 50.33
N SER A 217 18.30 -0.32 49.71
CA SER A 217 18.59 -1.58 50.39
C SER A 217 19.85 -1.51 51.26
N LEU A 218 20.93 -0.92 50.74
CA LEU A 218 22.19 -0.74 51.47
C LEU A 218 22.01 0.20 52.67
N MET A 219 21.32 1.32 52.49
CA MET A 219 21.04 2.28 53.56
C MET A 219 20.20 1.65 54.67
N PHE A 220 19.21 0.82 54.33
CA PHE A 220 18.39 0.10 55.30
C PHE A 220 19.22 -0.91 56.11
N ALA A 221 20.14 -1.63 55.47
CA ALA A 221 21.06 -2.54 56.16
C ALA A 221 21.97 -1.79 57.16
N ILE A 222 22.50 -0.62 56.77
CA ILE A 222 23.31 0.23 57.67
C ILE A 222 22.48 0.68 58.87
N ILE A 223 21.24 1.12 58.66
CA ILE A 223 20.34 1.54 59.73
C ILE A 223 20.06 0.38 60.70
N LEU A 224 19.81 -0.83 60.18
CA LEU A 224 19.63 -2.03 61.01
C LEU A 224 20.86 -2.35 61.85
N VAL A 225 22.07 -2.22 61.29
CA VAL A 225 23.32 -2.43 62.02
C VAL A 225 23.49 -1.39 63.15
N ILE A 226 23.16 -0.13 62.88
CA ILE A 226 23.20 0.95 63.89
C ILE A 226 22.19 0.67 65.00
N LEU A 227 20.95 0.31 64.65
CA LEU A 227 19.90 -0.02 65.63
C LEU A 227 20.27 -1.25 66.47
N TYR A 228 20.84 -2.29 65.85
CA TYR A 228 21.35 -3.46 66.57
C TYR A 228 22.48 -3.09 67.55
N ARG A 229 23.41 -2.22 67.14
CA ARG A 229 24.46 -1.69 68.01
C ARG A 229 23.87 -0.93 69.21
N ILE A 230 22.87 -0.08 68.98
CA ILE A 230 22.20 0.69 70.04
C ILE A 230 21.44 -0.25 70.99
N TYR A 231 20.67 -1.20 70.45
CA TYR A 231 19.94 -2.20 71.23
C TYR A 231 20.90 -2.99 72.14
N LYS A 232 22.04 -3.43 71.59
CA LYS A 232 23.06 -4.15 72.36
C LYS A 232 23.68 -3.30 73.48
N ILE A 233 23.80 -1.99 73.30
CA ILE A 233 24.31 -1.08 74.34
C ILE A 233 23.28 -0.83 75.45
N ILE A 234 21.98 -0.88 75.12
CA ILE A 234 20.91 -0.57 76.07
C ILE A 234 20.46 -1.81 76.87
N LEU A 235 20.43 -2.98 76.23
CA LEU A 235 19.94 -4.24 76.83
C LEU A 235 21.05 -5.26 77.15
N GLY A 236 22.31 -4.93 76.85
CA GLY A 236 23.50 -5.72 77.18
C GLY A 236 24.36 -5.02 78.21
#